data_AF-A0A8T3S8Z8-F1
#
_entry.id   AF-A0A8T3S8Z8-F1
#
_cell.length_a   1.000
_cell.length_b   1.000
_cell.length_c   1.000
_cell.angle_alpha   90.00
_cell.angle_beta   90.00
_cell.angle_gamma   90.00
#
_symmetry.space_group_name_H-M   'P 1'
#
loop_
_entity.id
_entity.type
_entity.pdbx_description
1 polymer ?
#
loop_
_entity_poly.entity_id
_entity_poly.type
_entity_poly.pdbx_seq_one_letter_code
_entity_poly.pdbx_strand_id
1 'polypeptide(L)'
;STPQEIHASIQDNGPWSSWAGSNAQAQVETSSSFNFVFREDGDGGCSVIPTGSVPVTITYHVVLPSWAPPSGVSSGTVDWWTDTIHETVAHEGHHITLYEEHLPAMNDAVRSGTCASVEADLERLITDAQRANCEFDLAEYGYARGLTLESCMAS
;
A
#
# COMPACT_ATOMS: atom_id res chain seq x y z
N SER A 1 5.00 -28.90 -12.16
CA SER A 1 3.90 -28.16 -11.53
C SER A 1 2.85 -27.80 -12.57
N THR A 2 1.58 -27.85 -12.22
CA THR A 2 0.45 -27.31 -13.01
C THR A 2 0.07 -25.91 -12.51
N PRO A 3 -0.72 -25.11 -13.26
CA PRO A 3 -1.25 -23.84 -12.78
C PRO A 3 -1.97 -23.96 -11.42
N GLN A 4 -2.77 -25.01 -11.23
CA GLN A 4 -3.49 -25.25 -9.98
C GLN A 4 -2.55 -25.52 -8.80
N GLU A 5 -1.47 -26.29 -9.02
CA GLU A 5 -0.47 -26.56 -7.98
C GLU A 5 0.30 -25.29 -7.58
N ILE A 6 0.61 -24.42 -8.54
CA ILE A 6 1.28 -23.15 -8.28
C ILE A 6 0.35 -22.22 -7.50
N HIS A 7 -0.91 -22.10 -7.93
CA HIS A 7 -1.90 -21.27 -7.25
C HIS A 7 -2.17 -21.75 -5.82
N ALA A 8 -2.34 -23.06 -5.61
CA ALA A 8 -2.47 -23.64 -4.28
C ALA A 8 -1.23 -23.34 -3.41
N SER A 9 -0.03 -23.47 -3.96
CA SER A 9 1.20 -23.12 -3.24
C SER A 9 1.26 -21.64 -2.83
N ILE A 10 0.76 -20.73 -3.66
CA ILE A 10 0.69 -19.30 -3.33
C ILE A 10 -0.31 -19.08 -2.21
N GLN A 11 -1.47 -19.74 -2.27
CA GLN A 11 -2.44 -19.65 -1.19
C GLN A 11 -1.84 -20.17 0.12
N ASP A 12 -1.14 -21.30 0.10
CA ASP A 12 -0.59 -21.90 1.33
C ASP A 12 0.61 -21.14 1.91
N ASN A 13 1.36 -20.39 1.09
CA ASN A 13 2.63 -19.76 1.49
C ASN A 13 2.68 -18.23 1.29
N GLY A 14 1.56 -17.63 0.87
CA GLY A 14 1.46 -16.20 0.63
C GLY A 14 1.57 -15.39 1.92
N PRO A 15 1.90 -14.09 1.83
CA PRO A 15 1.94 -13.22 2.99
C PRO A 15 0.60 -13.22 3.74
N TRP A 16 0.70 -13.00 5.05
CA TRP A 16 -0.47 -12.85 5.90
C TRP A 16 -0.95 -11.41 5.88
N SER A 17 -2.23 -11.21 5.59
CA SER A 17 -2.93 -9.93 5.73
C SER A 17 -3.86 -9.99 6.94
N SER A 18 -3.83 -8.96 7.79
CA SER A 18 -4.79 -8.79 8.89
C SER A 18 -6.24 -8.69 8.40
N TRP A 19 -6.43 -8.23 7.17
CA TRP A 19 -7.74 -8.06 6.54
C TRP A 19 -8.19 -9.26 5.70
N ALA A 20 -7.35 -9.68 4.74
CA ALA A 20 -7.69 -10.73 3.78
C ALA A 20 -7.38 -12.15 4.28
N GLY A 21 -6.73 -12.24 5.46
CA GLY A 21 -6.31 -13.48 6.11
C GLY A 21 -4.94 -13.96 5.61
N SER A 22 -4.63 -15.22 5.93
CA SER A 22 -3.56 -15.92 5.21
C SER A 22 -3.95 -16.05 3.73
N ASN A 23 -2.95 -16.27 2.85
CA ASN A 23 -3.16 -16.61 1.44
C ASN A 23 -3.30 -15.42 0.49
N ALA A 24 -2.82 -14.22 0.87
CA ALA A 24 -2.70 -13.13 -0.08
C ALA A 24 -1.69 -13.52 -1.18
N GLN A 25 -2.00 -13.23 -2.44
CA GLN A 25 -1.13 -13.58 -3.56
C GLN A 25 0.15 -12.72 -3.55
N ALA A 26 0.00 -11.46 -3.18
CA ALA A 26 1.04 -10.49 -2.97
C ALA A 26 0.58 -9.47 -1.91
N GLN A 27 1.47 -8.56 -1.52
CA GLN A 27 1.17 -7.50 -0.56
C GLN A 27 2.08 -6.30 -0.78
N VAL A 28 1.50 -5.10 -0.67
CA VAL A 28 2.23 -3.84 -0.48
C VAL A 28 2.08 -3.38 0.97
N GLU A 29 3.21 -3.22 1.65
CA GLU A 29 3.29 -2.56 2.95
C GLU A 29 3.88 -1.16 2.79
N THR A 30 3.33 -0.19 3.52
CA THR A 30 3.77 1.20 3.45
C THR A 30 4.24 1.72 4.78
N SER A 31 5.28 2.56 4.76
CA SER A 31 5.71 3.35 5.91
C SER A 31 5.96 4.80 5.51
N SER A 32 5.53 5.73 6.36
CA SER A 32 5.68 7.17 6.12
C SER A 32 6.73 7.77 7.06
N SER A 33 7.50 8.72 6.54
CA SER A 33 8.43 9.55 7.30
C SER A 33 8.11 11.01 7.08
N PHE A 34 8.13 11.79 8.15
CA PHE A 34 7.80 13.22 8.15
C PHE A 34 9.02 14.06 8.54
N ASN A 35 9.44 14.93 7.64
CA ASN A 35 10.60 15.79 7.76
C ASN A 35 10.17 17.23 8.05
N PHE A 36 9.66 17.47 9.26
CA PHE A 36 9.39 18.82 9.76
C PHE A 36 9.63 18.93 11.26
N VAL A 37 9.77 20.16 11.73
CA VAL A 37 9.86 20.48 13.16
C VAL A 37 8.87 21.58 13.52
N PHE A 38 8.45 21.59 14.78
CA PHE A 38 7.75 22.72 15.36
C PHE A 38 8.75 23.74 15.87
N ARG A 39 8.51 25.01 15.59
CA ARG A 39 9.28 26.13 16.13
C ARG A 39 8.34 27.08 16.87
N GLU A 40 8.65 27.32 18.13
CA GLU A 40 8.04 28.42 18.88
C GLU A 40 8.62 29.74 18.35
N ASP A 41 7.73 30.64 17.94
CA ASP A 41 8.08 31.99 17.56
C ASP A 41 8.13 32.87 18.81
N GLY A 42 8.97 33.92 18.80
CA GLY A 42 9.28 34.75 19.98
C GLY A 42 8.08 35.45 20.64
N ASP A 43 6.92 35.48 19.96
CA ASP A 43 5.67 36.07 20.43
C ASP A 43 4.70 35.02 21.03
N GLY A 44 5.17 33.78 21.25
CA GLY A 44 4.34 32.65 21.69
C GLY A 44 3.55 31.97 20.56
N GLY A 45 3.85 32.32 19.31
CA GLY A 45 3.35 31.61 18.13
C GLY A 45 4.04 30.27 17.93
N CYS A 46 3.49 29.41 17.08
CA CYS A 46 4.14 28.17 16.68
C CYS A 46 4.01 27.97 15.17
N SER A 47 5.13 27.65 14.53
CA SER A 47 5.25 27.43 13.09
C SER A 47 5.75 26.02 12.78
N VAL A 48 5.25 25.44 11.68
CA VAL A 48 5.75 24.18 11.12
C VAL A 48 6.84 24.49 10.10
N ILE A 49 8.04 23.94 10.29
CA ILE A 49 9.19 24.18 9.42
C ILE A 49 9.61 22.85 8.79
N PRO A 50 9.46 22.68 7.46
CA PRO A 50 10.04 21.54 6.77
C PRO A 50 11.56 21.49 6.95
N THR A 51 12.11 20.32 7.25
CA THR A 51 13.56 20.13 7.46
C THR A 51 14.26 19.57 6.22
N GLY A 52 13.52 19.26 5.16
CA GLY A 52 14.04 18.78 3.88
C GLY A 52 13.25 19.33 2.68
N SER A 53 13.78 19.11 1.47
CA SER A 53 13.07 19.46 0.22
C SER A 53 11.80 18.64 0.00
N VAL A 54 11.73 17.47 0.64
CA VAL A 54 10.59 16.56 0.65
C VAL A 54 10.08 16.38 2.09
N PRO A 55 9.04 17.13 2.49
CA PRO A 55 8.45 17.05 3.83
C PRO A 55 7.88 15.67 4.19
N VAL A 56 7.38 14.90 3.23
CA VAL A 56 6.80 13.57 3.47
C VAL A 56 7.39 12.57 2.49
N THR A 57 7.89 11.46 3.02
CA THR A 57 8.39 10.32 2.24
C THR A 57 7.54 9.10 2.55
N ILE A 58 7.12 8.36 1.51
CA ILE A 58 6.48 7.05 1.65
C ILE A 58 7.45 5.99 1.11
N THR A 59 7.69 4.95 1.90
CA THR A 59 8.48 3.77 1.51
C THR A 59 7.54 2.60 1.33
N TYR A 60 7.66 1.91 0.20
CA TYR A 60 6.89 0.73 -0.15
C TYR A 60 7.74 -0.53 -0.01
N HIS A 61 7.20 -1.54 0.66
CA HIS A 61 7.75 -2.89 0.67
C HIS A 61 6.76 -3.82 -0.03
N VAL A 62 7.18 -4.41 -1.14
CA VAL A 62 6.30 -5.25 -1.98
C VAL A 62 6.77 -6.69 -1.90
N VAL A 63 5.86 -7.59 -1.52
CA VAL A 63 6.08 -9.03 -1.50
C VAL A 63 5.33 -9.65 -2.67
N LEU A 64 6.07 -10.25 -3.61
CA LEU A 64 5.52 -10.90 -4.80
C LEU A 64 5.76 -12.42 -4.73
N PRO A 65 4.86 -13.24 -5.31
CA PRO A 65 5.08 -14.67 -5.37
C PRO A 65 6.21 -14.96 -6.35
N SER A 66 6.98 -16.01 -6.06
CA SER A 66 8.09 -16.43 -6.92
C SER A 66 7.96 -17.91 -7.25
N TRP A 67 8.33 -18.26 -8.48
CA TRP A 67 8.31 -19.65 -8.93
C TRP A 67 9.49 -19.92 -9.85
N ALA A 68 10.23 -20.97 -9.54
CA ALA A 68 11.27 -21.52 -10.39
C ALA A 68 10.71 -22.77 -11.10
N PRO A 69 10.49 -22.73 -12.43
CA PRO A 69 9.90 -23.85 -13.14
C PRO A 69 10.81 -25.08 -13.08
N PRO A 70 10.33 -26.26 -12.63
CA PRO A 70 11.11 -27.49 -12.68
C PRO A 70 11.32 -27.95 -14.13
N SER A 71 12.31 -28.81 -14.35
CA SER A 71 12.53 -29.39 -15.67
C SER A 71 11.30 -30.17 -16.15
N GLY A 72 10.98 -30.03 -17.44
CA GLY A 72 9.84 -30.71 -18.06
C GLY A 72 8.47 -30.09 -17.81
N VAL A 73 8.39 -28.90 -17.18
CA VAL A 73 7.14 -28.14 -17.14
C VAL A 73 6.74 -27.71 -18.57
N SER A 74 5.44 -27.71 -18.83
CA SER A 74 4.93 -27.32 -20.16
C SER A 74 5.12 -25.82 -20.41
N SER A 75 5.35 -25.42 -21.66
CA SER A 75 5.43 -24.00 -22.04
C SER A 75 4.15 -23.25 -21.64
N GLY A 76 2.97 -23.86 -21.81
CA GLY A 76 1.71 -23.24 -21.41
C GLY A 76 1.60 -22.95 -19.90
N THR A 77 2.26 -23.74 -19.05
CA THR A 77 2.35 -23.42 -17.60
C THR A 77 3.27 -22.24 -17.35
N VAL A 78 4.37 -22.11 -18.10
CA VAL A 78 5.30 -20.98 -18.00
C VAL A 78 4.63 -19.69 -18.47
N ASP A 79 3.90 -19.75 -19.58
CA ASP A 79 3.15 -18.61 -20.13
C ASP A 79 2.08 -18.15 -19.13
N TRP A 80 1.27 -19.10 -18.61
CA TRP A 80 0.27 -18.80 -17.58
C TRP A 80 0.89 -18.13 -16.34
N TRP A 81 2.03 -18.61 -15.85
CA TRP A 81 2.72 -18.01 -14.71
C TRP A 81 3.19 -16.60 -15.01
N THR A 82 3.71 -16.38 -16.22
CA THR A 82 4.20 -15.07 -16.68
C THR A 82 3.06 -14.05 -16.71
N ASP A 83 1.90 -14.43 -17.24
CA ASP A 83 0.72 -13.57 -17.25
C ASP A 83 0.23 -13.30 -15.81
N THR A 84 0.15 -14.34 -14.98
CA THR A 84 -0.28 -14.23 -13.58
C THR A 84 0.60 -13.27 -12.78
N ILE A 85 1.94 -13.36 -12.91
CA ILE A 85 2.84 -12.46 -12.18
C ILE A 85 2.77 -11.03 -12.72
N HIS A 86 2.56 -10.83 -14.02
CA HIS A 86 2.36 -9.48 -14.57
C HIS A 86 1.07 -8.83 -14.06
N GLU A 87 -0.03 -9.57 -14.01
CA GLU A 87 -1.29 -9.09 -13.43
C GLU A 87 -1.11 -8.74 -11.95
N THR A 88 -0.41 -9.59 -11.20
CA THR A 88 -0.10 -9.33 -9.78
C THR A 88 0.72 -8.04 -9.61
N VAL A 89 1.78 -7.87 -10.41
CA VAL A 89 2.60 -6.65 -10.36
C VAL A 89 1.80 -5.41 -10.73
N ALA A 90 0.88 -5.51 -11.69
CA ALA A 90 0.02 -4.39 -12.07
C ALA A 90 -0.95 -4.01 -10.94
N HIS A 91 -1.55 -5.02 -10.28
CA HIS A 91 -2.42 -4.83 -9.12
C HIS A 91 -1.68 -4.15 -7.96
N GLU A 92 -0.54 -4.69 -7.54
CA GLU A 92 0.27 -4.08 -6.46
C GLU A 92 0.81 -2.69 -6.84
N GLY A 93 1.12 -2.47 -8.12
CA GLY A 93 1.51 -1.15 -8.64
C GLY A 93 0.39 -0.11 -8.54
N HIS A 94 -0.87 -0.52 -8.60
CA HIS A 94 -2.00 0.38 -8.43
C HIS A 94 -2.12 0.86 -6.98
N HIS A 95 -1.91 -0.01 -5.99
CA HIS A 95 -1.84 0.38 -4.58
C HIS A 95 -0.79 1.48 -4.34
N ILE A 96 0.40 1.32 -4.92
CA ILE A 96 1.46 2.34 -4.85
C ILE A 96 0.97 3.66 -5.47
N THR A 97 0.33 3.60 -6.65
CA THR A 97 -0.20 4.78 -7.34
C THR A 97 -1.20 5.53 -6.46
N LEU A 98 -2.10 4.82 -5.75
CA LEU A 98 -3.07 5.44 -4.86
C LEU A 98 -2.41 6.22 -3.71
N TYR A 99 -1.30 5.72 -3.15
CA TYR A 99 -0.52 6.47 -2.17
C TYR A 99 0.21 7.67 -2.78
N GLU A 100 0.80 7.49 -3.97
CA GLU A 100 1.49 8.58 -4.68
C GLU A 100 0.55 9.73 -5.05
N GLU A 101 -0.71 9.45 -5.36
CA GLU A 101 -1.73 10.46 -5.63
C GLU A 101 -2.04 11.35 -4.41
N HIS A 102 -1.90 10.82 -3.20
CA HIS A 102 -2.12 11.57 -1.96
C HIS A 102 -0.86 12.33 -1.46
N LEU A 103 0.32 11.92 -1.92
CA LEU A 103 1.60 12.47 -1.48
C LEU A 103 1.73 14.01 -1.68
N PRO A 104 1.26 14.62 -2.80
CA PRO A 104 1.26 16.07 -2.94
C PRO A 104 0.48 16.78 -1.84
N ALA A 105 -0.73 16.31 -1.52
CA ALA A 105 -1.56 16.90 -0.48
C ALA A 105 -0.92 16.77 0.92
N MET A 106 -0.25 15.65 1.21
CA MET A 106 0.48 15.47 2.46
C MET A 106 1.65 16.45 2.57
N ASN A 107 2.40 16.65 1.48
CA ASN A 107 3.50 17.63 1.46
C ASN A 107 2.98 19.06 1.63
N ASP A 108 1.85 19.40 1.04
CA ASP A 108 1.24 20.73 1.17
C ASP A 108 0.66 20.96 2.56
N ALA A 109 0.11 19.93 3.21
CA ALA A 109 -0.29 19.99 4.62
C ALA A 109 0.88 20.35 5.54
N VAL A 110 2.09 19.81 5.28
CA VAL A 110 3.27 20.20 6.06
C VAL A 110 3.74 21.62 5.73
N ARG A 111 3.71 22.02 4.46
CA ARG A 111 4.21 23.35 4.05
C ARG A 111 3.31 24.51 4.49
N SER A 112 2.00 24.28 4.50
CA SER A 112 1.00 25.32 4.80
C SER A 112 0.34 25.15 6.16
N GLY A 113 0.56 24.00 6.81
CA GLY A 113 -0.04 23.66 8.08
C GLY A 113 0.48 24.50 9.24
N THR A 114 -0.28 24.46 10.32
CA THR A 114 0.07 25.08 11.59
C THR A 114 0.41 24.00 12.60
N CYS A 115 0.99 24.38 13.74
CA CYS A 115 1.23 23.43 14.83
C CYS A 115 -0.06 22.80 15.36
N ALA A 116 -1.21 23.46 15.18
CA ALA A 116 -2.51 22.95 15.60
C ALA A 116 -3.16 22.01 14.58
N SER A 117 -2.73 22.04 13.30
CA SER A 117 -3.44 21.36 12.22
C SER A 117 -2.62 20.26 11.54
N VAL A 118 -1.29 20.40 11.45
CA VAL A 118 -0.47 19.54 10.58
C VAL A 118 -0.60 18.05 10.89
N GLU A 119 -0.66 17.67 12.18
CA GLU A 119 -0.80 16.26 12.57
C GLU A 119 -2.16 15.69 12.17
N ALA A 120 -3.24 16.41 12.48
CA ALA A 120 -4.60 15.99 12.12
C ALA A 120 -4.82 15.97 10.60
N ASP A 121 -4.24 16.94 9.87
CA ASP A 121 -4.30 16.99 8.42
C ASP A 121 -3.56 15.80 7.79
N LEU A 122 -2.38 15.46 8.30
CA LEU A 122 -1.62 14.29 7.85
C LEU A 122 -2.35 12.98 8.15
N GLU A 123 -2.85 12.80 9.38
CA GLU A 123 -3.61 11.61 9.77
C GLU A 123 -4.83 11.40 8.89
N ARG A 124 -5.58 12.47 8.61
CA ARG A 124 -6.72 12.42 7.69
C ARG A 124 -6.30 12.00 6.29
N LEU A 125 -5.25 12.61 5.73
CA LEU A 125 -4.77 12.29 4.37
C LEU A 125 -4.23 10.84 4.26
N ILE A 126 -3.59 10.33 5.30
CA ILE A 126 -3.13 8.93 5.37
C ILE A 126 -4.34 7.99 5.41
N THR A 127 -5.35 8.34 6.21
CA THR A 127 -6.60 7.57 6.29
C THR A 127 -7.36 7.58 4.95
N ASP A 128 -7.37 8.72 4.25
CA ASP A 128 -7.98 8.83 2.91
C ASP A 128 -7.24 7.94 1.90
N ALA A 129 -5.90 7.91 1.94
CA ALA A 129 -5.10 7.02 1.09
C ALA A 129 -5.34 5.53 1.42
N GLN A 130 -5.40 5.15 2.69
CA GLN A 130 -5.72 3.78 3.12
C GLN A 130 -7.13 3.39 2.68
N ARG A 131 -8.11 4.29 2.80
CA ARG A 131 -9.47 4.06 2.32
C ARG A 131 -9.49 3.78 0.82
N ALA A 132 -8.80 4.58 0.01
CA ALA A 132 -8.74 4.38 -1.43
C ALA A 132 -8.17 2.99 -1.79
N ASN A 133 -7.12 2.55 -1.09
CA ASN A 133 -6.55 1.21 -1.24
C ASN A 133 -7.56 0.11 -0.88
N CYS A 134 -8.24 0.24 0.26
CA CYS A 134 -9.28 -0.71 0.67
C CYS A 134 -10.44 -0.78 -0.32
N GLU A 135 -10.88 0.36 -0.86
CA GLU A 135 -11.97 0.43 -1.84
C GLU A 135 -11.60 -0.24 -3.17
N PHE A 136 -10.35 -0.12 -3.60
CA PHE A 136 -9.83 -0.82 -4.77
C PHE A 136 -9.90 -2.34 -4.61
N ASP A 137 -9.33 -2.89 -3.54
CA ASP A 137 -9.36 -4.33 -3.26
C ASP A 137 -10.79 -4.88 -3.09
N LEU A 138 -11.66 -4.10 -2.42
CA LEU A 138 -13.06 -4.45 -2.26
C LEU A 138 -13.78 -4.60 -3.59
N ALA A 139 -13.53 -3.66 -4.51
CA ALA A 139 -14.13 -3.65 -5.84
C ALA A 139 -13.65 -4.83 -6.69
N GLU A 140 -12.37 -5.21 -6.59
CA GLU A 140 -11.81 -6.32 -7.37
C GLU A 140 -12.23 -7.70 -6.83
N TYR A 141 -12.13 -7.93 -5.51
CA TYR A 141 -12.40 -9.24 -4.94
C TYR A 141 -13.07 -9.22 -3.56
N GLY A 142 -12.90 -8.15 -2.78
CA GLY A 142 -13.28 -8.17 -1.36
C GLY A 142 -14.79 -8.32 -1.14
N TYR A 143 -15.63 -7.63 -1.92
CA TYR A 143 -17.09 -7.79 -1.80
C TYR A 143 -17.56 -9.21 -2.11
N ALA A 144 -16.98 -9.86 -3.12
CA ALA A 144 -17.31 -11.24 -3.47
C ALA A 144 -16.92 -12.23 -2.36
N ARG A 145 -15.93 -11.88 -1.53
CA ARG A 145 -15.46 -12.65 -0.37
C ARG A 145 -16.17 -12.28 0.94
N GLY A 146 -17.14 -11.37 0.91
CA GLY A 146 -17.87 -10.90 2.11
C GLY A 146 -17.05 -9.96 3.01
N LEU A 147 -15.97 -9.36 2.49
CA LEU A 147 -15.18 -8.35 3.19
C LEU A 147 -15.89 -6.99 3.14
N THR A 148 -15.51 -6.09 4.05
CA THR A 148 -16.08 -4.75 4.17
C THR A 148 -15.00 -3.69 4.25
N LEU A 149 -15.37 -2.44 3.95
CA LEU A 149 -14.48 -1.30 4.13
C LEU A 149 -14.14 -1.08 5.61
N GLU A 150 -15.13 -1.24 6.50
CA GLU A 150 -14.90 -1.16 7.94
C GLU A 150 -13.86 -2.17 8.40
N SER A 151 -13.97 -3.44 7.96
CA SER A 151 -13.01 -4.46 8.33
C SER A 151 -11.61 -4.23 7.74
N CYS A 152 -11.49 -3.55 6.59
CA CYS A 152 -10.21 -3.18 5.98
C CYS A 152 -9.52 -2.01 6.70
N MET A 153 -10.31 -1.01 7.08
CA MET A 153 -9.80 0.17 7.78
C MET A 153 -9.43 -0.11 9.25
N ALA A 154 -9.89 -1.24 9.81
CA ALA A 154 -9.60 -1.66 11.17
C ALA A 154 -8.37 -2.59 11.30
N SER A 155 -7.79 -3.01 10.17
CA SER A 155 -6.68 -3.96 10.04
C SER A 155 -5.31 -3.30 9.97
#